data_AF-A0A524HA46-F1
#
_entry.id   AF-A0A524HA46-F1
#
_cell.length_a   1.000
_cell.length_b   1.000
_cell.length_c   1.000
_cell.angle_alpha   90.00
_cell.angle_beta   90.00
_cell.angle_gamma   90.00
#
_symmetry.space_group_name_H-M   'P 1'
#
loop_
_entity.id
_entity.type
_entity.pdbx_description
1 polymer ?
#
loop_
_entity_poly.entity_id
_entity_poly.type
_entity_poly.pdbx_seq_one_letter_code
_entity_poly.pdbx_strand_id
1 'polypeptide(L)'
;MTTQTQKACKGLITPQIEMVAAAENLPVDTIMAGMVNGTIVIPANIHHAHLKPCGIGLGLRTKVNANIGTSSDLIDIDQELAKLAVAQDAGADAVMDLSTGGDSPAIRQRILAECHVALGTVPIYEAGVMARQNRGSIIEMTSEDLFKVIERHAREGVDFVTVHCGVTRSVVARMKEQGRVADIVSRGGALLAGWMVYHDRENPLYEQYDRLLDICSEYDVTLSLGDGLRPGCLADATDRAQVEELLVLGELVDRARQAGVQVMVDGPGHVPINRIQTNIELQKSVCRGAPFYVLGPLVTDIAPGYDHITAAIGGALAAMHGADFLCYVTPAEHLSLPDVD
;
A
#
# COMPACT_ATOMS: atom_id res chain seq x y z
N MET A 1 7.60 16.78 -16.91
CA MET A 1 7.00 15.45 -17.16
C MET A 1 7.80 14.46 -16.38
N THR A 2 7.24 14.05 -15.27
CA THR A 2 7.99 13.43 -14.18
C THR A 2 7.68 11.94 -14.14
N THR A 3 6.40 11.57 -14.28
CA THR A 3 5.97 10.19 -14.06
C THR A 3 6.19 9.24 -15.24
N GLN A 4 6.34 7.94 -14.96
CA GLN A 4 6.40 6.92 -16.00
C GLN A 4 5.13 6.91 -16.87
N THR A 5 3.94 7.03 -16.27
CA THR A 5 2.67 7.06 -17.02
C THR A 5 2.60 8.26 -17.97
N GLN A 6 3.02 9.45 -17.54
CA GLN A 6 3.05 10.62 -18.42
C GLN A 6 4.01 10.44 -19.61
N LYS A 7 5.16 9.78 -19.38
CA LYS A 7 6.13 9.43 -20.43
C LYS A 7 5.53 8.40 -21.39
N ALA A 8 4.91 7.35 -20.88
CA ALA A 8 4.25 6.31 -21.66
C ALA A 8 3.11 6.86 -22.53
N CYS A 9 2.25 7.73 -21.98
CA CYS A 9 1.17 8.39 -22.73
C CYS A 9 1.67 9.26 -23.91
N LYS A 10 2.95 9.65 -23.91
CA LYS A 10 3.58 10.38 -25.02
C LYS A 10 4.40 9.48 -25.95
N GLY A 11 4.36 8.17 -25.76
CA GLY A 11 5.12 7.21 -26.54
C GLY A 11 6.61 7.18 -26.19
N LEU A 12 7.02 7.71 -25.02
CA LEU A 12 8.41 7.67 -24.57
C LEU A 12 8.70 6.34 -23.87
N ILE A 13 9.61 5.56 -24.44
CA ILE A 13 10.14 4.34 -23.83
C ILE A 13 11.26 4.73 -22.88
N THR A 14 11.11 4.40 -21.59
CA THR A 14 12.10 4.69 -20.55
C THR A 14 12.94 3.45 -20.24
N PRO A 15 14.15 3.61 -19.65
CA PRO A 15 14.93 2.47 -19.19
C PRO A 15 14.16 1.58 -18.21
N GLN A 16 13.30 2.15 -17.37
CA GLN A 16 12.43 1.41 -16.45
C GLN A 16 11.48 0.47 -17.22
N ILE A 17 10.85 0.97 -18.28
CA ILE A 17 9.92 0.19 -19.11
C ILE A 17 10.66 -0.94 -19.84
N GLU A 18 11.85 -0.67 -20.38
CA GLU A 18 12.68 -1.70 -21.03
C GLU A 18 13.11 -2.79 -20.04
N MET A 19 13.53 -2.40 -18.83
CA MET A 19 13.91 -3.34 -17.77
C MET A 19 12.75 -4.23 -17.34
N VAL A 20 11.55 -3.66 -17.16
CA VAL A 20 10.34 -4.42 -16.82
C VAL A 20 9.96 -5.37 -17.97
N ALA A 21 9.95 -4.89 -19.21
CA ALA A 21 9.65 -5.72 -20.37
C ALA A 21 10.61 -6.91 -20.49
N ALA A 22 11.91 -6.67 -20.30
CA ALA A 22 12.93 -7.72 -20.32
C ALA A 22 12.77 -8.72 -19.16
N ALA A 23 12.50 -8.24 -17.94
CA ALA A 23 12.31 -9.10 -16.76
C ALA A 23 11.06 -10.00 -16.88
N GLU A 24 10.01 -9.50 -17.54
CA GLU A 24 8.76 -10.24 -17.76
C GLU A 24 8.78 -11.08 -19.05
N ASN A 25 9.84 -10.97 -19.86
CA ASN A 25 9.93 -11.56 -21.20
C ASN A 25 8.73 -11.19 -22.09
N LEU A 26 8.35 -9.91 -22.07
CA LEU A 26 7.24 -9.33 -22.82
C LEU A 26 7.72 -8.21 -23.75
N PRO A 27 6.98 -7.91 -24.83
CA PRO A 27 7.24 -6.72 -25.65
C PRO A 27 7.09 -5.43 -24.85
N VAL A 28 7.95 -4.44 -25.14
CA VAL A 28 7.85 -3.08 -24.56
C VAL A 28 6.47 -2.47 -24.78
N ASP A 29 5.86 -2.70 -25.94
CA ASP A 29 4.52 -2.21 -26.28
C ASP A 29 3.44 -2.74 -25.32
N THR A 30 3.60 -3.96 -24.79
CA THR A 30 2.69 -4.52 -23.79
C THR A 30 2.77 -3.74 -22.48
N ILE A 31 3.99 -3.44 -22.02
CA ILE A 31 4.20 -2.65 -20.80
C ILE A 31 3.65 -1.23 -21.00
N MET A 32 4.01 -0.58 -22.10
CA MET A 32 3.53 0.76 -22.46
C MET A 32 2.00 0.84 -22.48
N ALA A 33 1.34 -0.11 -23.15
CA ALA A 33 -0.12 -0.15 -23.21
C ALA A 33 -0.75 -0.33 -21.81
N GLY A 34 -0.17 -1.20 -20.98
CA GLY A 34 -0.64 -1.38 -19.60
C GLY A 34 -0.48 -0.11 -18.76
N MET A 35 0.61 0.63 -18.91
CA MET A 35 0.84 1.89 -18.20
C MET A 35 -0.12 3.00 -18.65
N VAL A 36 -0.37 3.11 -19.97
CA VAL A 36 -1.32 4.09 -20.52
C VAL A 36 -2.75 3.80 -20.08
N ASN A 37 -3.12 2.52 -20.00
CA ASN A 37 -4.45 2.09 -19.52
C ASN A 37 -4.55 2.10 -17.99
N GLY A 38 -3.44 2.29 -17.28
CA GLY A 38 -3.36 2.23 -15.82
C GLY A 38 -3.58 0.82 -15.24
N THR A 39 -3.38 -0.22 -16.04
CA THR A 39 -3.46 -1.64 -15.62
C THR A 39 -2.09 -2.20 -15.23
N ILE A 40 -1.01 -1.45 -15.47
CA ILE A 40 0.35 -1.71 -14.99
C ILE A 40 0.90 -0.42 -14.37
N VAL A 41 1.57 -0.53 -13.23
CA VAL A 41 2.37 0.53 -12.61
C VAL A 41 3.83 0.10 -12.50
N ILE A 42 4.75 1.06 -12.49
CA ILE A 42 6.17 0.86 -12.19
C ILE A 42 6.54 1.87 -11.09
N PRO A 43 6.47 1.47 -9.81
CA PRO A 43 6.92 2.31 -8.70
C PRO A 43 8.42 2.59 -8.86
N ALA A 44 8.75 3.82 -9.21
CA ALA A 44 10.12 4.20 -9.56
C ALA A 44 10.34 5.69 -9.32
N ASN A 45 10.41 6.06 -8.04
CA ASN A 45 10.67 7.43 -7.65
C ASN A 45 12.00 7.91 -8.24
N ILE A 46 12.02 9.15 -8.73
CA ILE A 46 13.19 9.75 -9.38
C ILE A 46 14.43 9.83 -8.47
N HIS A 47 14.27 9.73 -7.15
CA HIS A 47 15.36 9.78 -6.16
C HIS A 47 15.83 8.41 -5.67
N HIS A 48 15.18 7.30 -6.05
CA HIS A 48 15.62 5.97 -5.65
C HIS A 48 16.75 5.46 -6.56
N ALA A 49 17.99 5.83 -6.24
CA ALA A 49 19.16 5.64 -7.12
C ALA A 49 19.51 4.18 -7.44
N HIS A 50 19.24 3.24 -6.52
CA HIS A 50 19.66 1.84 -6.64
C HIS A 50 18.51 0.88 -6.98
N LEU A 51 17.36 1.42 -7.37
CA LEU A 51 16.17 0.66 -7.71
C LEU A 51 16.42 -0.21 -8.94
N LYS A 52 16.07 -1.49 -8.84
CA LYS A 52 15.79 -2.39 -9.96
C LYS A 52 14.28 -2.32 -10.24
N PRO A 53 13.85 -1.64 -11.32
CA PRO A 53 12.43 -1.40 -11.57
C PRO A 53 11.64 -2.69 -11.72
N CYS A 54 10.45 -2.73 -11.12
CA CYS A 54 9.53 -3.85 -11.19
C CYS A 54 8.14 -3.35 -11.59
N GLY A 55 7.54 -3.97 -12.60
CA GLY A 55 6.18 -3.65 -13.04
C GLY A 55 5.15 -4.46 -12.25
N ILE A 56 4.05 -3.86 -11.85
CA ILE A 56 2.97 -4.50 -11.11
C ILE A 56 1.67 -4.34 -11.91
N GLY A 57 1.02 -5.44 -12.28
CA GLY A 57 -0.27 -5.36 -12.97
C GLY A 57 -0.59 -6.50 -13.93
N LEU A 58 -1.63 -6.26 -14.73
CA LEU A 58 -2.26 -7.26 -15.57
C LEU A 58 -1.29 -7.85 -16.60
N GLY A 59 -1.23 -9.19 -16.65
CA GLY A 59 -0.41 -9.92 -17.62
C GLY A 59 1.05 -10.08 -17.22
N LEU A 60 1.47 -9.52 -16.09
CA LEU A 60 2.79 -9.72 -15.50
C LEU A 60 2.74 -10.88 -14.49
N ARG A 61 3.89 -11.41 -14.08
CA ARG A 61 3.93 -12.34 -12.93
C ARG A 61 3.45 -11.61 -11.67
N THR A 62 2.68 -12.29 -10.82
CA THR A 62 2.28 -11.77 -9.50
C THR A 62 3.52 -11.43 -8.66
N LYS A 63 3.45 -10.29 -7.97
CA LYS A 63 4.52 -9.76 -7.12
C LYS A 63 4.29 -10.06 -5.66
N VAL A 64 5.36 -10.05 -4.87
CA VAL A 64 5.28 -10.21 -3.41
C VAL A 64 5.97 -9.06 -2.69
N ASN A 65 5.30 -8.49 -1.69
CA ASN A 65 5.85 -7.49 -0.78
C ASN A 65 6.23 -8.12 0.56
N ALA A 66 7.37 -7.70 1.13
CA ALA A 66 7.71 -7.95 2.52
C ALA A 66 7.61 -6.67 3.36
N ASN A 67 7.02 -6.76 4.55
CA ASN A 67 6.98 -5.64 5.50
C ASN A 67 8.10 -5.77 6.53
N ILE A 68 8.87 -4.70 6.69
CA ILE A 68 9.84 -4.51 7.76
C ILE A 68 9.44 -3.26 8.55
N GLY A 69 10.16 -2.97 9.63
CA GLY A 69 10.04 -1.73 10.37
C GLY A 69 10.18 -1.91 11.87
N THR A 70 10.69 -0.87 12.50
CA THR A 70 10.83 -0.77 13.96
C THR A 70 9.51 -0.45 14.66
N SER A 71 9.45 -0.68 15.97
CA SER A 71 8.33 -0.23 16.82
C SER A 71 8.84 0.51 18.06
N SER A 72 7.92 1.03 18.88
CA SER A 72 8.30 1.60 20.18
C SER A 72 8.95 0.60 21.13
N ASP A 73 8.73 -0.71 20.91
CA ASP A 73 9.22 -1.78 21.77
C ASP A 73 10.57 -2.34 21.28
N LEU A 74 10.86 -2.22 19.98
CA LEU A 74 12.07 -2.72 19.34
C LEU A 74 12.57 -1.75 18.28
N ILE A 75 13.67 -1.05 18.60
CA ILE A 75 14.33 -0.06 17.74
C ILE A 75 15.74 -0.57 17.46
N ASP A 76 15.88 -1.44 16.46
CA ASP A 76 17.16 -2.00 16.03
C ASP A 76 17.31 -1.88 14.50
N ILE A 77 18.10 -0.92 14.06
CA ILE A 77 18.29 -0.64 12.62
C ILE A 77 19.05 -1.77 11.94
N ASP A 78 20.01 -2.38 12.62
CA ASP A 78 20.83 -3.44 12.03
C ASP A 78 19.98 -4.70 11.82
N GLN A 79 19.02 -4.96 12.73
CA GLN A 79 18.02 -6.01 12.54
C GLN A 79 17.08 -5.72 11.34
N GLU A 80 16.62 -4.47 11.18
CA GLU A 80 15.77 -4.12 10.02
C GLU A 80 16.52 -4.21 8.69
N LEU A 81 17.83 -3.91 8.67
CA LEU A 81 18.68 -4.13 7.49
C LEU A 81 18.92 -5.62 7.22
N ALA A 82 19.05 -6.45 8.27
CA ALA A 82 19.12 -7.90 8.11
C ALA A 82 17.82 -8.46 7.50
N LYS A 83 16.64 -7.99 7.97
CA LYS A 83 15.35 -8.36 7.38
C LYS A 83 15.23 -7.91 5.92
N LEU A 84 15.68 -6.69 5.61
CA LEU A 84 15.72 -6.19 4.24
C LEU A 84 16.57 -7.09 3.33
N ALA A 85 17.76 -7.49 3.79
CA ALA A 85 18.64 -8.38 3.03
C ALA A 85 17.98 -9.74 2.78
N VAL A 86 17.43 -10.38 3.83
CA VAL A 86 16.75 -11.68 3.71
C VAL A 86 15.52 -11.61 2.81
N ALA A 87 14.73 -10.54 2.91
CA ALA A 87 13.55 -10.36 2.05
C ALA A 87 13.95 -10.26 0.56
N GLN A 88 15.00 -9.50 0.25
CA GLN A 88 15.51 -9.37 -1.12
C GLN A 88 16.09 -10.70 -1.64
N ASP A 89 16.86 -11.41 -0.82
CA ASP A 89 17.42 -12.72 -1.16
C ASP A 89 16.34 -13.80 -1.38
N ALA A 90 15.24 -13.72 -0.61
CA ALA A 90 14.07 -14.58 -0.78
C ALA A 90 13.23 -14.25 -2.02
N GLY A 91 13.52 -13.14 -2.70
CA GLY A 91 12.87 -12.73 -3.94
C GLY A 91 11.63 -11.86 -3.76
N ALA A 92 11.53 -11.11 -2.65
CA ALA A 92 10.53 -10.04 -2.53
C ALA A 92 10.71 -9.04 -3.69
N ASP A 93 9.59 -8.68 -4.33
CA ASP A 93 9.54 -7.72 -5.44
C ASP A 93 9.51 -6.26 -4.97
N ALA A 94 9.15 -6.07 -3.71
CA ALA A 94 9.04 -4.80 -3.02
C ALA A 94 9.17 -5.01 -1.51
N VAL A 95 9.52 -3.94 -0.80
CA VAL A 95 9.55 -3.90 0.66
C VAL A 95 8.78 -2.69 1.14
N MET A 96 8.10 -2.78 2.28
CA MET A 96 7.56 -1.60 2.96
C MET A 96 8.25 -1.37 4.30
N ASP A 97 8.70 -0.13 4.52
CA ASP A 97 9.11 0.35 5.84
C ASP A 97 7.87 0.84 6.61
N LEU A 98 7.47 0.07 7.61
CA LEU A 98 6.33 0.34 8.48
C LEU A 98 6.78 0.83 9.88
N SER A 99 8.01 1.36 9.99
CA SER A 99 8.59 1.82 11.25
C SER A 99 7.70 2.83 11.97
N THR A 100 7.49 2.60 13.27
CA THR A 100 6.77 3.51 14.18
C THR A 100 7.55 3.85 15.44
N GLY A 101 8.80 3.39 15.55
CA GLY A 101 9.72 3.70 16.63
C GLY A 101 11.01 4.34 16.13
N GLY A 102 11.76 4.95 17.04
CA GLY A 102 13.07 5.54 16.73
C GLY A 102 13.01 6.80 15.86
N ASP A 103 14.14 7.11 15.22
CA ASP A 103 14.30 8.22 14.28
C ASP A 103 13.92 7.73 12.87
N SER A 104 12.63 7.86 12.53
CA SER A 104 12.09 7.35 11.25
C SER A 104 12.83 7.88 10.02
N PRO A 105 13.18 9.18 9.92
CA PRO A 105 14.04 9.66 8.83
C PRO A 105 15.38 8.95 8.75
N ALA A 106 16.11 8.80 9.87
CA ALA A 106 17.41 8.14 9.86
C ALA A 106 17.32 6.65 9.49
N ILE A 107 16.29 5.95 10.00
CA ILE A 107 16.01 4.54 9.70
C ILE A 107 15.73 4.37 8.20
N ARG A 108 14.79 5.16 7.66
CA ARG A 108 14.40 5.07 6.25
C ARG A 108 15.55 5.39 5.30
N GLN A 109 16.40 6.37 5.63
CA GLN A 109 17.59 6.66 4.84
C GLN A 109 18.57 5.48 4.79
N ARG A 110 18.74 4.76 5.91
CA ARG A 110 19.57 3.53 5.95
C ARG A 110 18.95 2.42 5.11
N ILE A 111 17.63 2.21 5.20
CA ILE A 111 16.91 1.22 4.39
C ILE A 111 17.04 1.55 2.89
N LEU A 112 16.77 2.80 2.48
CA LEU A 112 16.87 3.25 1.09
C LEU A 112 18.28 3.07 0.49
N ALA A 113 19.33 3.23 1.30
CA ALA A 113 20.70 3.04 0.84
C ALA A 113 21.03 1.58 0.45
N GLU A 114 20.30 0.61 1.01
CA GLU A 114 20.53 -0.83 0.84
C GLU A 114 19.35 -1.54 0.12
N CYS A 115 18.30 -0.80 -0.24
CA CYS A 115 17.13 -1.31 -0.94
C CYS A 115 17.33 -1.27 -2.46
N HIS A 116 17.16 -2.42 -3.12
CA HIS A 116 17.25 -2.55 -4.57
C HIS A 116 15.89 -2.82 -5.22
N VAL A 117 14.84 -2.97 -4.42
CA VAL A 117 13.46 -3.19 -4.87
C VAL A 117 12.60 -1.97 -4.53
N ALA A 118 11.36 -1.91 -5.01
CA ALA A 118 10.50 -0.77 -4.70
C ALA A 118 10.26 -0.66 -3.19
N LEU A 119 10.52 0.52 -2.61
CA LEU A 119 10.27 0.81 -1.20
C LEU A 119 8.94 1.53 -1.01
N GLY A 120 8.05 0.94 -0.22
CA GLY A 120 6.79 1.54 0.20
C GLY A 120 6.80 2.06 1.64
N THR A 121 5.89 2.97 1.96
CA THR A 121 5.68 3.45 3.34
C THR A 121 4.20 3.74 3.62
N VAL A 122 3.85 3.94 4.90
CA VAL A 122 2.54 4.45 5.33
C VAL A 122 2.74 5.80 6.05
N PRO A 123 2.71 6.94 5.34
CA PRO A 123 3.11 8.25 5.88
C PRO A 123 2.38 8.69 7.17
N ILE A 124 1.13 8.28 7.37
CA ILE A 124 0.38 8.62 8.59
C ILE A 124 1.03 8.05 9.86
N TYR A 125 1.82 6.98 9.77
CA TYR A 125 2.50 6.43 10.95
C TYR A 125 3.53 7.41 11.50
N GLU A 126 4.42 7.92 10.66
CA GLU A 126 5.40 8.92 11.08
C GLU A 126 4.71 10.24 11.46
N ALA A 127 3.71 10.71 10.71
CA ALA A 127 2.97 11.93 11.05
C ALA A 127 2.31 11.83 12.44
N GLY A 128 1.73 10.67 12.77
CA GLY A 128 1.15 10.41 14.07
C GLY A 128 2.17 10.35 15.21
N VAL A 129 3.32 9.69 14.98
CA VAL A 129 4.44 9.67 15.94
C VAL A 129 4.97 11.08 16.20
N MET A 130 5.16 11.89 15.16
CA MET A 130 5.57 13.29 15.27
C MET A 130 4.55 14.12 16.05
N ALA A 131 3.26 13.94 15.80
CA ALA A 131 2.20 14.61 16.55
C ALA A 131 2.23 14.25 18.04
N ARG A 132 2.41 12.97 18.36
CA ARG A 132 2.55 12.51 19.75
C ARG A 132 3.77 13.13 20.44
N GLN A 133 4.91 13.20 19.76
CA GLN A 133 6.14 13.78 20.31
C GLN A 133 6.02 15.30 20.53
N ASN A 134 5.41 16.01 19.58
CA ASN A 134 5.35 17.48 19.60
C ASN A 134 4.15 18.03 20.40
N ARG A 135 3.04 17.29 20.46
CA ARG A 135 1.75 17.75 21.00
C ARG A 135 1.10 16.77 21.98
N GLY A 136 1.78 15.68 22.33
CA GLY A 136 1.36 14.74 23.38
C GLY A 136 0.40 13.64 22.94
N SER A 137 -0.23 13.75 21.77
CA SER A 137 -1.14 12.71 21.25
C SER A 137 -1.06 12.58 19.73
N ILE A 138 -1.26 11.36 19.23
CA ILE A 138 -1.36 11.07 17.79
C ILE A 138 -2.56 11.82 17.18
N ILE A 139 -3.64 12.00 17.95
CA ILE A 139 -4.87 12.66 17.49
C ILE A 139 -4.67 14.13 17.16
N GLU A 140 -3.63 14.76 17.71
CA GLU A 140 -3.29 16.17 17.52
C GLU A 140 -2.55 16.42 16.19
N MET A 141 -2.34 15.38 15.37
CA MET A 141 -1.81 15.51 14.00
C MET A 141 -2.63 16.55 13.23
N THR A 142 -1.98 17.41 12.44
CA THR A 142 -2.69 18.26 11.47
C THR A 142 -2.60 17.70 10.08
N SER A 143 -3.51 18.11 9.19
CA SER A 143 -3.39 17.82 7.75
C SER A 143 -2.02 18.26 7.21
N GLU A 144 -1.51 19.40 7.68
CA GLU A 144 -0.20 19.90 7.28
C GLU A 144 0.96 19.00 7.74
N ASP A 145 0.89 18.38 8.92
CA ASP A 145 1.91 17.39 9.31
C ASP A 145 1.92 16.22 8.34
N LEU A 146 0.74 15.68 8.04
CA LEU A 146 0.58 14.52 7.17
C LEU A 146 1.15 14.79 5.77
N PHE A 147 0.79 15.91 5.15
CA PHE A 147 1.30 16.26 3.82
C PHE A 147 2.80 16.55 3.81
N LYS A 148 3.36 17.18 4.86
CA LYS A 148 4.81 17.35 5.00
C LYS A 148 5.56 16.02 5.09
N VAL A 149 4.99 15.04 5.80
CA VAL A 149 5.56 13.69 5.88
C VAL A 149 5.51 13.00 4.52
N ILE A 150 4.38 13.07 3.80
CA ILE A 150 4.25 12.50 2.45
C ILE A 150 5.28 13.11 1.50
N GLU A 151 5.40 14.43 1.47
CA GLU A 151 6.37 15.13 0.61
C GLU A 151 7.81 14.78 0.98
N ARG A 152 8.13 14.65 2.27
CA ARG A 152 9.45 14.19 2.71
C ARG A 152 9.74 12.78 2.24
N HIS A 153 8.81 11.84 2.38
CA HIS A 153 8.98 10.46 1.89
C HIS A 153 9.25 10.45 0.38
N ALA A 154 8.50 11.24 -0.38
CA ALA A 154 8.68 11.40 -1.82
C ALA A 154 10.07 11.97 -2.15
N ARG A 155 10.52 13.01 -1.45
CA ARG A 155 11.85 13.62 -1.66
C ARG A 155 13.00 12.67 -1.32
N GLU A 156 12.80 11.81 -0.34
CA GLU A 156 13.81 10.85 0.11
C GLU A 156 13.99 9.66 -0.84
N GLY A 157 13.00 9.36 -1.69
CA GLY A 157 13.08 8.27 -2.68
C GLY A 157 12.12 7.11 -2.44
N VAL A 158 11.08 7.27 -1.62
CA VAL A 158 10.03 6.25 -1.46
C VAL A 158 9.27 6.09 -2.77
N ASP A 159 9.14 4.86 -3.29
CA ASP A 159 8.55 4.57 -4.60
C ASP A 159 7.03 4.55 -4.58
N PHE A 160 6.44 4.13 -3.47
CA PHE A 160 5.00 4.15 -3.29
C PHE A 160 4.57 4.48 -1.85
N VAL A 161 3.41 5.11 -1.72
CA VAL A 161 2.85 5.45 -0.41
C VAL A 161 1.46 4.86 -0.26
N THR A 162 1.25 4.13 0.85
CA THR A 162 -0.09 3.69 1.24
C THR A 162 -0.82 4.84 1.94
N VAL A 163 -1.89 5.29 1.31
CA VAL A 163 -2.71 6.42 1.73
C VAL A 163 -4.17 5.99 1.86
N HIS A 164 -4.75 6.17 3.04
CA HIS A 164 -6.08 5.65 3.37
C HIS A 164 -7.16 6.65 2.96
N CYS A 165 -7.18 7.05 1.68
CA CYS A 165 -8.06 8.09 1.15
C CYS A 165 -9.54 7.67 1.11
N GLY A 166 -9.81 6.35 1.10
CA GLY A 166 -11.17 5.80 1.07
C GLY A 166 -11.90 5.84 2.42
N VAL A 167 -11.17 6.10 3.51
CA VAL A 167 -11.74 6.21 4.87
C VAL A 167 -12.45 7.54 5.01
N THR A 168 -13.70 7.64 4.54
CA THR A 168 -14.52 8.85 4.65
C THR A 168 -15.45 8.79 5.86
N ARG A 169 -16.02 9.93 6.27
CA ARG A 169 -17.06 9.96 7.32
C ARG A 169 -18.25 9.06 6.98
N SER A 170 -18.64 8.99 5.70
CA SER A 170 -19.73 8.12 5.23
C SER A 170 -19.41 6.65 5.46
N VAL A 171 -18.22 6.23 5.03
CA VAL A 171 -17.74 4.84 5.18
C VAL A 171 -17.64 4.45 6.66
N VAL A 172 -17.11 5.33 7.52
CA VAL A 172 -17.02 5.09 8.96
C VAL A 172 -18.41 5.02 9.60
N ALA A 173 -19.35 5.88 9.18
CA ALA A 173 -20.74 5.82 9.66
C ALA A 173 -21.43 4.52 9.24
N ARG A 174 -21.24 4.08 8.00
CA ARG A 174 -21.73 2.80 7.47
C ARG A 174 -21.25 1.62 8.31
N MET A 175 -19.96 1.58 8.62
CA MET A 175 -19.35 0.55 9.47
C MET A 175 -20.01 0.53 10.86
N LYS A 176 -20.14 1.70 11.51
CA LYS A 176 -20.76 1.83 12.83
C LYS A 176 -22.23 1.39 12.85
N GLU A 177 -22.99 1.74 11.81
CA GLU A 177 -24.40 1.34 11.68
C GLU A 177 -24.57 -0.16 11.45
N GLN A 178 -23.65 -0.78 10.71
CA GLN A 178 -23.67 -2.22 10.45
C GLN A 178 -23.19 -3.02 11.67
N GLY A 179 -22.17 -2.54 12.37
CA GLY A 179 -21.41 -3.27 13.37
C GLY A 179 -20.43 -4.26 12.73
N ARG A 180 -19.25 -4.41 13.36
CA ARG A 180 -18.23 -5.40 13.02
C ARG A 180 -17.84 -6.21 14.23
N VAL A 181 -17.29 -7.40 14.00
CA VAL A 181 -16.70 -8.22 15.06
C VAL A 181 -15.32 -7.71 15.44
N ALA A 182 -14.51 -7.31 14.47
CA ALA A 182 -13.12 -6.86 14.68
C ALA A 182 -12.91 -5.34 14.44
N ASP A 183 -14.00 -4.57 14.29
CA ASP A 183 -13.97 -3.12 14.02
C ASP A 183 -13.03 -2.73 12.85
N ILE A 184 -12.14 -1.76 13.07
CA ILE A 184 -11.15 -1.27 12.11
C ILE A 184 -9.78 -1.85 12.49
N VAL A 185 -9.30 -2.82 11.71
CA VAL A 185 -7.98 -3.45 11.93
C VAL A 185 -6.83 -2.79 11.16
N SER A 186 -7.15 -1.91 10.21
CA SER A 186 -6.12 -1.08 9.57
C SER A 186 -5.62 -0.04 10.56
N ARG A 187 -4.33 -0.07 10.90
CA ARG A 187 -3.72 0.97 11.76
C ARG A 187 -3.92 2.36 11.15
N GLY A 188 -3.62 2.55 9.87
CA GLY A 188 -3.78 3.85 9.21
C GLY A 188 -5.25 4.27 9.10
N GLY A 189 -6.13 3.31 8.81
CA GLY A 189 -7.58 3.56 8.79
C GLY A 189 -8.14 3.96 10.15
N ALA A 190 -7.73 3.28 11.23
CA ALA A 190 -8.14 3.58 12.60
C ALA A 190 -7.62 4.96 13.06
N LEU A 191 -6.37 5.30 12.73
CA LEU A 191 -5.80 6.61 13.03
C LEU A 191 -6.59 7.75 12.35
N LEU A 192 -6.94 7.60 11.07
CA LEU A 192 -7.76 8.60 10.36
C LEU A 192 -9.19 8.65 10.89
N ALA A 193 -9.82 7.50 11.12
CA ALA A 193 -11.17 7.45 11.68
C ALA A 193 -11.23 8.15 13.05
N GLY A 194 -10.25 7.90 13.91
CA GLY A 194 -10.09 8.60 15.18
C GLY A 194 -9.92 10.10 14.97
N TRP A 195 -9.01 10.50 14.09
CA TRP A 195 -8.72 11.90 13.77
C TRP A 195 -9.98 12.65 13.31
N MET A 196 -10.74 12.07 12.37
CA MET A 196 -11.99 12.66 11.86
C MET A 196 -13.01 12.88 12.97
N VAL A 197 -13.16 11.91 13.89
CA VAL A 197 -14.08 12.00 15.02
C VAL A 197 -13.66 13.10 16.00
N TYR A 198 -12.36 13.21 16.30
CA TYR A 198 -11.86 14.20 17.25
C TYR A 198 -11.96 15.64 16.71
N HIS A 199 -11.64 15.83 15.43
CA HIS A 199 -11.63 17.15 14.79
C HIS A 199 -12.96 17.55 14.16
N ASP A 200 -13.96 16.66 14.15
CA ASP A 200 -15.24 16.79 13.43
C ASP A 200 -15.04 17.24 11.96
N ARG A 201 -14.09 16.60 11.28
CA ARG A 201 -13.69 16.90 9.90
C ARG A 201 -13.69 15.66 9.04
N GLU A 202 -13.76 15.85 7.73
CA GLU A 202 -13.56 14.77 6.77
C GLU A 202 -12.07 14.44 6.66
N ASN A 203 -11.77 13.26 6.11
CA ASN A 203 -10.42 12.76 5.91
C ASN A 203 -9.58 13.75 5.06
N PRO A 204 -8.45 14.26 5.58
CA PRO A 204 -7.66 15.26 4.89
C PRO A 204 -7.05 14.74 3.58
N LEU A 205 -6.80 13.43 3.46
CA LEU A 205 -6.31 12.81 2.22
C LEU A 205 -7.39 12.77 1.14
N TYR A 206 -8.65 12.63 1.54
CA TYR A 206 -9.80 12.66 0.64
C TYR A 206 -10.13 14.10 0.21
N GLU A 207 -10.25 15.02 1.17
CA GLU A 207 -10.57 16.43 0.92
C GLU A 207 -9.50 17.14 0.07
N GLN A 208 -8.23 16.83 0.30
CA GLN A 208 -7.09 17.45 -0.37
C GLN A 208 -6.39 16.47 -1.33
N TYR A 209 -7.14 15.58 -1.97
CA TYR A 209 -6.56 14.57 -2.87
C TYR A 209 -5.76 15.19 -4.03
N ASP A 210 -6.14 16.36 -4.54
CA ASP A 210 -5.37 17.03 -5.61
C ASP A 210 -3.97 17.46 -5.13
N ARG A 211 -3.84 17.91 -3.87
CA ARG A 211 -2.54 18.20 -3.25
C ARG A 211 -1.67 16.94 -3.15
N LEU A 212 -2.29 15.80 -2.85
CA LEU A 212 -1.60 14.51 -2.82
C LEU A 212 -1.09 14.13 -4.21
N LEU A 213 -1.93 14.31 -5.24
CA LEU A 213 -1.57 14.05 -6.63
C LEU A 213 -0.42 14.95 -7.11
N ASP A 214 -0.42 16.23 -6.73
CA ASP A 214 0.67 17.16 -7.07
C ASP A 214 2.02 16.67 -6.52
N ILE A 215 2.06 16.27 -5.25
CA ILE A 215 3.27 15.71 -4.62
C ILE A 215 3.71 14.43 -5.35
N CYS A 216 2.79 13.48 -5.57
CA CYS A 216 3.15 12.21 -6.18
C CYS A 216 3.62 12.37 -7.64
N SER A 217 3.00 13.30 -8.37
CA SER A 217 3.37 13.66 -9.73
C SER A 217 4.79 14.23 -9.78
N GLU A 218 5.19 15.10 -8.85
CA GLU A 218 6.52 15.72 -8.84
C GLU A 218 7.67 14.70 -8.79
N TYR A 219 7.50 13.63 -8.00
CA TYR A 219 8.57 12.66 -7.71
C TYR A 219 8.39 11.28 -8.38
N ASP A 220 7.32 11.07 -9.13
CA ASP A 220 6.93 9.74 -9.68
C ASP A 220 6.63 8.69 -8.60
N VAL A 221 5.99 9.12 -7.51
CA VAL A 221 5.52 8.22 -6.44
C VAL A 221 4.22 7.56 -6.88
N THR A 222 4.16 6.24 -6.76
CA THR A 222 2.93 5.48 -7.00
C THR A 222 2.02 5.55 -5.77
N LEU A 223 0.74 5.81 -5.98
CA LEU A 223 -0.27 5.73 -4.92
C LEU A 223 -0.66 4.28 -4.70
N SER A 224 -0.51 3.80 -3.46
CA SER A 224 -1.21 2.61 -2.96
C SER A 224 -2.45 3.10 -2.20
N LEU A 225 -3.62 2.97 -2.80
CA LEU A 225 -4.85 3.41 -2.14
C LEU A 225 -5.27 2.40 -1.08
N GLY A 226 -5.00 2.75 0.18
CA GLY A 226 -5.10 1.87 1.34
C GLY A 226 -6.53 1.43 1.66
N ASP A 227 -6.66 0.19 2.13
CA ASP A 227 -7.89 -0.48 2.54
C ASP A 227 -8.16 -0.28 4.04
N GLY A 228 -8.47 0.96 4.42
CA GLY A 228 -8.65 1.34 5.82
C GLY A 228 -9.78 0.60 6.52
N LEU A 229 -10.78 0.11 5.79
CA LEU A 229 -11.91 -0.68 6.28
C LEU A 229 -11.82 -2.13 5.78
N ARG A 230 -10.63 -2.68 5.57
CA ARG A 230 -10.50 -4.13 5.34
C ARG A 230 -11.08 -4.97 6.49
N PRO A 231 -11.56 -6.19 6.21
CA PRO A 231 -12.02 -7.12 7.23
C PRO A 231 -10.84 -7.68 8.04
N GLY A 232 -10.97 -7.65 9.37
CA GLY A 232 -10.01 -8.24 10.31
C GLY A 232 -10.39 -9.61 10.86
N CYS A 233 -11.53 -10.14 10.42
CA CYS A 233 -11.94 -11.51 10.65
C CYS A 233 -12.89 -11.95 9.53
N LEU A 234 -13.11 -13.25 9.39
CA LEU A 234 -13.97 -13.80 8.34
C LEU A 234 -15.42 -13.29 8.43
N ALA A 235 -15.92 -12.98 9.63
CA ALA A 235 -17.28 -12.50 9.84
C ALA A 235 -17.54 -11.13 9.21
N ASP A 236 -16.50 -10.29 9.14
CA ASP A 236 -16.56 -8.94 8.58
C ASP A 236 -16.25 -8.91 7.08
N ALA A 237 -15.91 -10.06 6.48
CA ALA A 237 -15.46 -10.15 5.10
C ALA A 237 -16.57 -9.77 4.09
N THR A 238 -16.26 -8.86 3.18
CA THR A 238 -17.17 -8.37 2.13
C THR A 238 -18.42 -7.69 2.71
N ASP A 239 -18.23 -6.94 3.79
CA ASP A 239 -19.29 -6.14 4.40
C ASP A 239 -19.52 -4.80 3.68
N ARG A 240 -20.48 -4.01 4.16
CA ARG A 240 -20.86 -2.76 3.47
C ARG A 240 -19.76 -1.73 3.55
N ALA A 241 -19.03 -1.66 4.68
CA ALA A 241 -17.97 -0.69 4.86
C ALA A 241 -16.78 -0.96 3.93
N GLN A 242 -16.38 -2.22 3.77
CA GLN A 242 -15.33 -2.61 2.82
C GLN A 242 -15.73 -2.26 1.38
N VAL A 243 -16.96 -2.59 0.98
CA VAL A 243 -17.43 -2.31 -0.39
C VAL A 243 -17.61 -0.80 -0.62
N GLU A 244 -18.13 -0.05 0.36
CA GLU A 244 -18.27 1.41 0.24
C GLU A 244 -16.91 2.09 0.11
N GLU A 245 -15.91 1.68 0.90
CA GLU A 245 -14.54 2.17 0.73
C GLU A 245 -14.00 1.89 -0.69
N LEU A 246 -14.15 0.64 -1.18
CA LEU A 246 -13.67 0.26 -2.51
C LEU A 246 -14.31 1.09 -3.63
N LEU A 247 -15.59 1.46 -3.51
CA LEU A 247 -16.27 2.36 -4.44
C LEU A 247 -15.62 3.74 -4.45
N VAL A 248 -15.34 4.31 -3.27
CA VAL A 248 -14.61 5.58 -3.14
C VAL A 248 -13.22 5.46 -3.77
N LEU A 249 -12.50 4.37 -3.53
CA LEU A 249 -11.18 4.14 -4.14
C LEU A 249 -11.26 4.08 -5.67
N GLY A 250 -12.31 3.49 -6.25
CA GLY A 250 -12.54 3.51 -7.70
C GLY A 250 -12.63 4.92 -8.29
N GLU A 251 -13.31 5.84 -7.60
CA GLU A 251 -13.38 7.25 -8.01
C GLU A 251 -12.01 7.95 -7.91
N LEU A 252 -11.24 7.63 -6.87
CA LEU A 252 -9.90 8.17 -6.66
C LEU A 252 -8.86 7.62 -7.65
N VAL A 253 -9.04 6.38 -8.14
CA VAL A 253 -8.26 5.81 -9.25
C VAL A 253 -8.47 6.63 -10.52
N ASP A 254 -9.72 6.97 -10.85
CA ASP A 254 -10.03 7.79 -12.03
C ASP A 254 -9.34 9.16 -11.95
N ARG A 255 -9.39 9.80 -10.79
CA ARG A 255 -8.72 11.10 -10.55
C ARG A 255 -7.18 10.99 -10.64
N ALA A 256 -6.58 9.95 -10.07
CA ALA A 256 -5.12 9.74 -10.16
C ALA A 256 -4.65 9.55 -11.60
N ARG A 257 -5.38 8.73 -12.39
CA ARG A 257 -5.09 8.50 -13.80
C ARG A 257 -5.20 9.79 -14.63
N GLN A 258 -6.21 10.62 -14.37
CA GLN A 258 -6.36 11.93 -15.03
C GLN A 258 -5.18 12.87 -14.73
N ALA A 259 -4.63 12.83 -13.51
CA ALA A 259 -3.43 13.58 -13.14
C ALA A 259 -2.11 12.96 -13.67
N GLY A 260 -2.17 11.78 -14.28
CA GLY A 260 -1.00 11.04 -14.73
C GLY A 260 -0.16 10.47 -13.59
N VAL A 261 -0.77 10.26 -12.42
CA VAL A 261 -0.17 9.61 -11.25
C VAL A 261 -0.45 8.12 -11.31
N GLN A 262 0.58 7.30 -11.07
CA GLN A 262 0.47 5.85 -11.02
C GLN A 262 -0.32 5.43 -9.77
N VAL A 263 -1.21 4.45 -9.91
CA VAL A 263 -2.08 4.03 -8.80
C VAL A 263 -2.33 2.53 -8.80
N MET A 264 -2.22 1.94 -7.61
CA MET A 264 -2.70 0.60 -7.27
C MET A 264 -3.66 0.70 -6.08
N VAL A 265 -4.47 -0.35 -5.88
CA VAL A 265 -5.50 -0.39 -4.84
C VAL A 265 -5.15 -1.50 -3.86
N ASP A 266 -5.22 -1.21 -2.57
CA ASP A 266 -5.01 -2.20 -1.52
C ASP A 266 -6.32 -2.96 -1.26
N GLY A 267 -6.21 -4.19 -0.80
CA GLY A 267 -7.33 -5.12 -0.68
C GLY A 267 -7.24 -6.06 0.51
N PRO A 268 -8.35 -6.77 0.79
CA PRO A 268 -8.68 -7.29 2.10
C PRO A 268 -7.67 -8.24 2.73
N GLY A 269 -7.76 -8.30 4.06
CA GLY A 269 -7.01 -9.20 4.94
C GLY A 269 -7.70 -10.55 5.15
N HIS A 270 -8.80 -10.60 5.90
CA HIS A 270 -9.46 -11.88 6.24
C HIS A 270 -10.65 -12.15 5.33
N VAL A 271 -10.58 -13.19 4.51
CA VAL A 271 -11.62 -13.52 3.52
C VAL A 271 -11.80 -15.03 3.39
N PRO A 272 -13.01 -15.58 3.58
CA PRO A 272 -13.23 -17.00 3.42
C PRO A 272 -13.06 -17.39 1.94
N ILE A 273 -12.53 -18.59 1.69
CA ILE A 273 -12.15 -19.08 0.34
C ILE A 273 -13.21 -18.79 -0.73
N ASN A 274 -14.48 -19.05 -0.42
CA ASN A 274 -15.60 -18.90 -1.35
C ASN A 274 -15.93 -17.44 -1.72
N ARG A 275 -15.28 -16.45 -1.11
CA ARG A 275 -15.46 -15.01 -1.40
C ARG A 275 -14.25 -14.36 -2.04
N ILE A 276 -13.12 -15.06 -2.17
CA ILE A 276 -11.87 -14.48 -2.71
C ILE A 276 -12.08 -14.00 -4.15
N GLN A 277 -12.54 -14.88 -5.05
CA GLN A 277 -12.79 -14.53 -6.45
C GLN A 277 -13.68 -13.29 -6.58
N THR A 278 -14.77 -13.25 -5.81
CA THR A 278 -15.70 -12.10 -5.82
C THR A 278 -15.02 -10.79 -5.45
N ASN A 279 -14.11 -10.79 -4.47
CA ASN A 279 -13.39 -9.57 -4.08
C ASN A 279 -12.44 -9.11 -5.20
N ILE A 280 -11.75 -10.05 -5.86
CA ILE A 280 -10.87 -9.71 -6.98
C ILE A 280 -11.67 -9.13 -8.15
N GLU A 281 -12.75 -9.81 -8.57
CA GLU A 281 -13.59 -9.36 -9.68
C GLU A 281 -14.26 -8.00 -9.39
N LEU A 282 -14.72 -7.79 -8.15
CA LEU A 282 -15.32 -6.54 -7.72
C LEU A 282 -14.31 -5.39 -7.85
N GLN A 283 -13.09 -5.54 -7.33
CA GLN A 283 -12.06 -4.51 -7.46
C GLN A 283 -11.72 -4.24 -8.92
N LYS A 284 -11.51 -5.30 -9.74
CA LYS A 284 -11.15 -5.12 -11.15
C LYS A 284 -12.22 -4.38 -11.93
N SER A 285 -13.48 -4.60 -11.60
CA SER A 285 -14.62 -3.88 -12.19
C SER A 285 -14.67 -2.42 -11.71
N VAL A 286 -14.67 -2.18 -10.40
CA VAL A 286 -14.89 -0.84 -9.80
C VAL A 286 -13.69 0.08 -10.04
N CYS A 287 -12.47 -0.44 -9.93
CA CYS A 287 -11.22 0.30 -10.09
C CYS A 287 -10.64 0.20 -11.50
N ARG A 288 -11.46 -0.19 -12.49
CA ARG A 288 -11.10 -0.21 -13.93
C ARG A 288 -9.76 -0.89 -14.22
N GLY A 289 -9.59 -2.09 -13.66
CA GLY A 289 -8.41 -2.91 -13.85
C GLY A 289 -7.12 -2.39 -13.22
N ALA A 290 -7.19 -1.41 -12.30
CA ALA A 290 -6.01 -1.00 -11.53
C ALA A 290 -5.35 -2.21 -10.83
N PRO A 291 -4.01 -2.23 -10.70
CA PRO A 291 -3.33 -3.29 -9.98
C PRO A 291 -3.88 -3.45 -8.56
N PHE A 292 -4.06 -4.70 -8.12
CA PHE A 292 -4.66 -5.04 -6.85
C PHE A 292 -3.64 -5.66 -5.91
N TYR A 293 -3.47 -5.04 -4.75
CA TYR A 293 -2.49 -5.37 -3.72
C TYR A 293 -3.18 -5.91 -2.48
N VAL A 294 -3.13 -7.23 -2.24
CA VAL A 294 -3.92 -7.88 -1.18
C VAL A 294 -3.04 -8.38 -0.03
N LEU A 295 -3.52 -8.27 1.21
CA LEU A 295 -2.83 -8.79 2.39
C LEU A 295 -3.25 -10.23 2.69
N GLY A 296 -2.49 -11.22 2.21
CA GLY A 296 -2.94 -12.61 2.19
C GLY A 296 -3.84 -12.88 0.98
N PRO A 297 -5.17 -13.08 1.12
CA PRO A 297 -5.96 -13.02 2.36
C PRO A 297 -5.90 -14.27 3.24
N LEU A 298 -6.09 -14.10 4.55
CA LEU A 298 -6.24 -15.20 5.51
C LEU A 298 -7.60 -15.86 5.33
N VAL A 299 -7.59 -17.19 5.14
CA VAL A 299 -8.80 -17.98 4.88
C VAL A 299 -9.48 -18.54 6.13
N THR A 300 -8.84 -18.40 7.29
CA THR A 300 -9.36 -18.82 8.60
C THR A 300 -8.69 -18.05 9.73
N ASP A 301 -9.44 -17.79 10.81
CA ASP A 301 -9.01 -16.97 11.95
C ASP A 301 -8.51 -17.81 13.15
N ILE A 302 -8.41 -19.14 12.99
CA ILE A 302 -8.23 -20.07 14.12
C ILE A 302 -6.80 -20.59 14.28
N ALA A 303 -5.84 -20.08 13.50
CA ALA A 303 -4.48 -20.61 13.44
C ALA A 303 -3.37 -19.55 13.63
N PRO A 304 -3.45 -18.68 14.65
CA PRO A 304 -2.37 -17.74 14.93
C PRO A 304 -1.05 -18.49 15.18
N GLY A 305 0.06 -17.97 14.66
CA GLY A 305 1.34 -18.71 14.56
C GLY A 305 1.53 -19.45 13.23
N TYR A 306 0.44 -19.66 12.48
CA TYR A 306 0.43 -20.34 11.18
C TYR A 306 -0.25 -19.49 10.09
N ASP A 307 -0.40 -18.19 10.34
CA ASP A 307 -1.13 -17.30 9.44
C ASP A 307 -0.43 -17.11 8.09
N HIS A 308 0.89 -17.26 8.03
CA HIS A 308 1.61 -17.40 6.75
C HIS A 308 1.04 -18.51 5.85
N ILE A 309 0.56 -19.63 6.42
CA ILE A 309 -0.06 -20.74 5.68
C ILE A 309 -1.50 -20.40 5.31
N THR A 310 -2.27 -19.85 6.25
CA THR A 310 -3.68 -19.49 6.00
C THR A 310 -3.77 -18.41 4.92
N ALA A 311 -2.86 -17.43 4.97
CA ALA A 311 -2.69 -16.38 3.98
C ALA A 311 -2.18 -16.91 2.63
N ALA A 312 -1.25 -17.87 2.62
CA ALA A 312 -0.74 -18.44 1.36
C ALA A 312 -1.84 -19.14 0.55
N ILE A 313 -2.78 -19.82 1.20
CA ILE A 313 -3.94 -20.43 0.52
C ILE A 313 -4.79 -19.34 -0.16
N GLY A 314 -5.11 -18.27 0.57
CA GLY A 314 -5.93 -17.20 0.02
C GLY A 314 -5.19 -16.38 -1.03
N GLY A 315 -3.91 -16.09 -0.82
CA GLY A 315 -3.06 -15.35 -1.76
C GLY A 315 -2.86 -16.08 -3.08
N ALA A 316 -2.68 -17.41 -3.05
CA ALA A 316 -2.61 -18.21 -4.27
C ALA A 316 -3.92 -18.14 -5.08
N LEU A 317 -5.07 -18.22 -4.40
CA LEU A 317 -6.38 -18.08 -5.06
C LEU A 317 -6.61 -16.66 -5.56
N ALA A 318 -6.25 -15.65 -4.78
CA ALA A 318 -6.34 -14.24 -5.16
C ALA A 318 -5.51 -13.96 -6.43
N ALA A 319 -4.26 -14.42 -6.47
CA ALA A 319 -3.38 -14.31 -7.62
C ALA A 319 -3.96 -15.03 -8.85
N MET A 320 -4.47 -16.25 -8.68
CA MET A 320 -5.13 -17.01 -9.75
C MET A 320 -6.32 -16.25 -10.36
N HIS A 321 -7.04 -15.47 -9.55
CA HIS A 321 -8.18 -14.68 -10.00
C HIS A 321 -7.83 -13.25 -10.45
N GLY A 322 -6.57 -12.84 -10.37
CA GLY A 322 -6.09 -11.56 -10.91
C GLY A 322 -5.60 -10.53 -9.88
N ALA A 323 -5.28 -10.93 -8.65
CA ALA A 323 -4.43 -10.10 -7.79
C ALA A 323 -3.01 -10.01 -8.38
N ASP A 324 -2.47 -8.80 -8.45
CA ASP A 324 -1.18 -8.55 -9.11
C ASP A 324 -0.03 -8.48 -8.10
N PHE A 325 -0.36 -8.21 -6.84
CA PHE A 325 0.61 -7.96 -5.78
C PHE A 325 0.09 -8.55 -4.46
N LEU A 326 0.91 -9.33 -3.78
CA LEU A 326 0.58 -9.97 -2.51
C LEU A 326 1.45 -9.38 -1.40
N CYS A 327 0.83 -8.84 -0.36
CA CYS A 327 1.53 -8.54 0.88
C CYS A 327 1.66 -9.84 1.64
N TYR A 328 2.89 -10.20 1.99
CA TYR A 328 3.14 -11.42 2.73
C TYR A 328 2.50 -11.39 4.12
N VAL A 329 2.43 -12.55 4.75
CA VAL A 329 2.01 -12.70 6.14
C VAL A 329 3.03 -13.62 6.80
N THR A 330 3.53 -13.22 7.96
CA THR A 330 4.54 -14.00 8.69
C THR A 330 3.88 -14.95 9.69
N PRO A 331 4.61 -15.93 10.23
CA PRO A 331 4.13 -16.71 11.38
C PRO A 331 3.80 -15.83 12.60
N ALA A 332 4.43 -14.66 12.73
CA ALA A 332 4.24 -13.73 13.85
C ALA A 332 2.97 -12.87 13.73
N GLU A 333 2.23 -12.94 12.62
CA GLU A 333 0.98 -12.22 12.45
C GLU A 333 0.02 -12.50 13.62
N HIS A 334 -0.64 -11.44 14.11
CA HIS A 334 -1.50 -11.46 15.31
C HIS A 334 -0.81 -11.79 16.65
N LEU A 335 0.52 -11.98 16.67
CA LEU A 335 1.27 -12.37 17.87
C LEU A 335 2.32 -11.35 18.28
N SER A 336 3.19 -10.94 17.36
CA SER A 336 4.36 -10.11 17.65
C SER A 336 4.91 -9.44 16.41
N LEU A 337 6.01 -8.70 16.57
CA LEU A 337 6.86 -8.34 15.44
C LEU A 337 7.58 -9.60 14.93
N PRO A 338 7.74 -9.77 13.61
CA PRO A 338 8.60 -10.80 13.06
C PRO A 338 10.07 -10.49 13.34
N ASP A 339 10.87 -11.53 13.52
CA ASP A 339 12.33 -11.44 13.52
C ASP A 339 12.88 -11.63 12.09
N VAL A 340 14.11 -12.12 11.94
CA VAL A 340 14.76 -12.29 10.62
C VAL A 340 14.36 -13.61 9.96
N ASP A 341 13.92 -14.62 10.73
CA ASP A 341 13.65 -15.98 10.24
C ASP A 341 12.22 -16.15 9.66
#